data_AF-A0A946S4H8-F1
#
_entry.id   AF-A0A946S4H8-F1
#
_cell.length_a   1.000
_cell.length_b   1.000
_cell.length_c   1.000
_cell.angle_alpha   90.00
_cell.angle_beta   90.00
_cell.angle_gamma   90.00
#
_symmetry.space_group_name_H-M   'P 1'
#
loop_
_entity.id
_entity.type
_entity.pdbx_description
1 polymer ?
#
loop_
_entity_poly.entity_id
_entity_poly.type
_entity_poly.pdbx_seq_one_letter_code
_entity_poly.pdbx_strand_id
1 'polypeptide(L)'
;MIRIIALLLIFFIIGCAGGYKYYTPPPPVPDDRNDIPRPQFKPQLNDKRDAIDQQFAQQGEQMLDLSRQLRNLTGNPKEAYNVDPFGEVANSSWFTNRHAVKRMTIPEMVKGPCMGDGPDMSNKWTIVRAKADGVTPGFTIVDGRGESYVIKFDPLGFAGLNSGCEVISSKILYAMGFNVPENYISYFDPEILQLGDKVKIVDEKGRKRYMNEDDLVSILKRVGYSENGLIRSTASKYVPGKVIGPFKYEDLREDDPNDIIPHHHRRELRGFRVVAAWMNDIDAKAANSMDTWINEDGKNFVKHFLIDFGTFFGSGGRGPQPKHRGYENEADPHAAGIRILTLGLYVPEWEKVPDQVEYPSIGRYHSAYYHPMKWKVIFPNPAFDNTTDLDGYWGAKLVMSFTDKEIEAMVATGEYPNPEAANYLTKTIIERRDITGKYWFDRVTPIDRFTISEDEHQLQVLTFEDVGTETKIYHPESADYRYSIKRNGVPIGEKVYLGGQTAIPLPDLKIYEPVRNVHGYRSDQWEITIDLRRTGMNNWSEPVKVYLNESDDSGGYNLVGVRR
;
A
#
# COMPACT_ATOMS: atom_id res chain seq x y z
N MET A 1 -46.67 4.77 32.15
CA MET A 1 -46.06 5.52 31.02
C MET A 1 -45.22 6.70 31.49
N ILE A 2 -45.69 7.53 32.44
CA ILE A 2 -44.96 8.72 32.95
C ILE A 2 -43.67 8.38 33.72
N ARG A 3 -43.58 7.23 34.40
CA ARG A 3 -42.38 6.81 35.15
C ARG A 3 -41.21 6.30 34.27
N ILE A 4 -41.48 5.85 33.04
CA ILE A 4 -40.44 5.39 32.09
C ILE A 4 -39.84 6.59 31.33
N ILE A 5 -40.66 7.60 31.04
CA ILE A 5 -40.24 8.85 30.41
C ILE A 5 -39.34 9.66 31.37
N ALA A 6 -39.62 9.65 32.68
CA ALA A 6 -38.77 10.29 33.68
C ALA A 6 -37.38 9.62 33.83
N LEU A 7 -37.30 8.29 33.67
CA LEU A 7 -36.04 7.54 33.71
C LEU A 7 -35.17 7.75 32.46
N LEU A 8 -35.79 7.93 31.28
CA LEU A 8 -35.10 8.32 30.04
C LEU A 8 -34.64 9.79 30.06
N LEU A 9 -35.38 10.69 30.70
CA LEU A 9 -34.98 12.10 30.88
C LEU A 9 -33.85 12.26 31.90
N ILE A 10 -33.78 11.43 32.95
CA ILE A 10 -32.66 11.44 33.89
C ILE A 10 -31.35 10.95 33.22
N PHE A 11 -31.42 10.06 32.23
CA PHE A 11 -30.24 9.69 31.43
C PHE A 11 -29.74 10.79 30.49
N PHE A 12 -30.60 11.74 30.11
CA PHE A 12 -30.23 12.90 29.27
C PHE A 12 -29.78 14.14 30.06
N ILE A 13 -30.01 14.19 31.39
CA ILE A 13 -29.64 15.33 32.25
C ILE A 13 -28.32 15.10 33.01
N ILE A 14 -27.73 13.89 32.94
CA ILE A 14 -26.31 13.69 33.29
C ILE A 14 -25.45 14.12 32.07
N GLY A 15 -25.67 15.37 31.65
CA GLY A 15 -24.88 16.06 30.65
C GLY A 15 -23.64 16.66 31.29
N CYS A 16 -22.48 16.23 30.79
CA CYS A 16 -21.34 17.10 30.57
C CYS A 16 -20.61 17.67 31.81
N ALA A 17 -20.23 16.81 32.75
CA ALA A 17 -18.91 16.94 33.39
C ALA A 17 -17.91 16.04 32.64
N GLY A 18 -17.75 16.28 31.34
CA GLY A 18 -16.71 15.61 30.57
C GLY A 18 -15.37 16.17 30.99
N GLY A 19 -14.73 15.56 31.99
CA GLY A 19 -13.37 15.91 32.36
C GLY A 19 -12.46 15.86 31.13
N TYR A 20 -11.50 16.79 31.05
CA TYR A 20 -10.49 16.79 30.00
C TYR A 20 -9.84 15.40 29.91
N LYS A 21 -9.95 14.77 28.74
CA LYS A 21 -9.27 13.51 28.47
C LYS A 21 -7.89 13.84 27.94
N TYR A 22 -6.88 13.58 28.77
CA TYR A 22 -5.50 13.64 28.35
C TYR A 22 -5.28 12.74 27.14
N TYR A 23 -4.52 13.23 26.17
CA TYR A 23 -3.98 12.38 25.13
C TYR A 23 -3.00 11.40 25.75
N THR A 24 -3.24 10.12 25.52
CA THR A 24 -2.32 9.05 25.89
C THR A 24 -1.82 8.46 24.58
N PRO A 25 -0.51 8.56 24.29
CA PRO A 25 0.04 7.94 23.09
C PRO A 25 -0.25 6.43 23.12
N PRO A 26 -0.53 5.80 21.97
CA PRO A 26 -0.67 4.36 21.91
C PRO A 26 0.62 3.68 22.43
N PRO A 27 0.51 2.49 23.04
CA PRO A 27 1.69 1.72 23.41
C PRO A 27 2.52 1.44 22.15
N PRO A 28 3.87 1.40 22.26
CA PRO A 28 4.71 1.02 21.13
C PRO A 28 4.29 -0.34 20.56
N VAL A 29 4.26 -0.43 19.24
CA VAL A 29 4.02 -1.70 18.55
C VAL A 29 5.19 -2.65 18.89
N PRO A 30 4.92 -3.87 19.41
CA PRO A 30 5.99 -4.83 19.69
C PRO A 30 6.77 -5.19 18.41
N ASP A 31 8.08 -5.42 18.54
CA ASP A 31 8.90 -5.91 17.43
C ASP A 31 8.48 -7.34 17.09
N ASP A 32 8.20 -7.60 15.81
CA ASP A 32 7.75 -8.87 15.26
C ASP A 32 8.90 -9.70 14.65
N ARG A 33 10.16 -9.31 14.93
CA ARG A 33 11.37 -9.98 14.45
C ARG A 33 12.09 -10.73 15.57
N ASN A 34 11.35 -11.31 16.52
CA ASN A 34 11.93 -12.16 17.55
C ASN A 34 12.25 -13.56 17.00
N ASP A 35 13.24 -14.22 17.58
CA ASP A 35 13.64 -15.56 17.17
C ASP A 35 12.54 -16.59 17.49
N ILE A 36 12.09 -17.32 16.47
CA ILE A 36 11.03 -18.32 16.56
C ILE A 36 11.42 -19.61 15.81
N PRO A 37 10.89 -20.77 16.25
CA PRO A 37 10.97 -21.98 15.43
C PRO A 37 10.24 -21.78 14.10
N ARG A 38 10.66 -22.54 13.08
CA ARG A 38 10.02 -22.49 11.76
C ARG A 38 8.53 -22.84 11.86
N PRO A 39 7.61 -21.95 11.43
CA PRO A 39 6.19 -22.27 11.35
C PRO A 39 5.90 -23.33 10.28
N GLN A 40 4.68 -23.88 10.31
CA GLN A 40 4.29 -24.93 9.38
C GLN A 40 4.15 -24.39 7.96
N PHE A 41 4.54 -25.18 6.96
CA PHE A 41 4.22 -24.84 5.58
C PHE A 41 2.71 -24.98 5.35
N LYS A 42 2.04 -23.86 5.09
CA LYS A 42 0.62 -23.80 4.74
C LYS A 42 0.54 -23.52 3.23
N PRO A 43 0.23 -24.52 2.38
CA PRO A 43 0.18 -24.29 0.93
C PRO A 43 -0.86 -23.21 0.58
N GLN A 44 -0.75 -22.65 -0.64
CA GLN A 44 -1.83 -21.87 -1.23
C GLN A 44 -3.16 -22.59 -0.99
N LEU A 45 -4.07 -21.86 -0.36
CA LEU A 45 -5.45 -22.30 -0.21
C LEU A 45 -6.02 -22.59 -1.61
N ASN A 46 -7.06 -23.41 -1.67
CA ASN A 46 -7.71 -23.65 -2.95
C ASN A 46 -8.26 -22.31 -3.47
N ASP A 47 -7.61 -21.71 -4.47
CA ASP A 47 -7.92 -20.37 -5.01
C ASP A 47 -9.42 -20.18 -5.26
N LYS A 48 -10.12 -21.23 -5.67
CA LYS A 48 -11.58 -21.20 -5.89
C LYS A 48 -12.38 -21.10 -4.60
N ARG A 49 -11.95 -21.78 -3.54
CA ARG A 49 -12.61 -21.72 -2.22
C ARG A 49 -12.39 -20.36 -1.58
N ASP A 50 -11.15 -19.87 -1.59
CA ASP A 50 -10.83 -18.54 -1.06
C ASP A 50 -11.58 -17.43 -1.83
N ALA A 51 -11.65 -17.54 -3.15
CA ALA A 51 -12.44 -16.63 -3.97
C ALA A 51 -13.92 -16.64 -3.57
N ILE A 52 -14.52 -17.84 -3.37
CA ILE A 52 -15.93 -17.95 -2.94
C ILE A 52 -16.13 -17.36 -1.54
N ASP A 53 -15.24 -17.68 -0.60
CA ASP A 53 -15.34 -17.22 0.78
C ASP A 53 -15.23 -15.68 0.84
N GLN A 54 -14.27 -15.09 0.13
CA GLN A 54 -14.09 -13.62 0.05
C GLN A 54 -15.26 -12.94 -0.66
N GLN A 55 -15.80 -13.54 -1.72
CA GLN A 55 -16.79 -12.92 -2.59
C GLN A 55 -18.22 -13.00 -2.04
N PHE A 56 -18.56 -14.09 -1.35
CA PHE A 56 -19.93 -14.33 -0.90
C PHE A 56 -20.05 -14.37 0.61
N ALA A 57 -19.24 -15.20 1.29
CA ALA A 57 -19.37 -15.38 2.73
C ALA A 57 -18.98 -14.11 3.48
N GLN A 58 -17.77 -13.60 3.23
CA GLN A 58 -17.26 -12.40 3.89
C GLN A 58 -18.07 -11.16 3.52
N GLN A 59 -18.38 -10.93 2.25
CA GLN A 59 -19.23 -9.79 1.87
C GLN A 59 -20.61 -9.86 2.54
N GLY A 60 -21.19 -11.06 2.65
CA GLY A 60 -22.43 -11.29 3.39
C GLY A 60 -22.31 -10.98 4.89
N GLU A 61 -21.29 -11.53 5.55
CA GLU A 61 -21.01 -11.28 6.97
C GLU A 61 -20.76 -9.80 7.26
N GLN A 62 -19.96 -9.15 6.42
CA GLN A 62 -19.65 -7.72 6.51
C GLN A 62 -20.89 -6.85 6.34
N MET A 63 -21.80 -7.21 5.43
CA MET A 63 -23.08 -6.52 5.25
C MET A 63 -23.99 -6.67 6.48
N LEU A 64 -23.93 -7.83 7.14
CA LEU A 64 -24.74 -8.15 8.33
C LEU A 64 -24.08 -7.73 9.66
N ASP A 65 -22.80 -7.30 9.66
CA ASP A 65 -22.14 -6.73 10.84
C ASP A 65 -22.70 -5.34 11.15
N LEU A 66 -23.82 -5.31 11.89
CA LEU A 66 -24.49 -4.10 12.35
C LEU A 66 -23.55 -3.17 13.13
N SER A 67 -22.56 -3.72 13.84
CA SER A 67 -21.61 -2.92 14.61
C SER A 67 -20.67 -2.16 13.67
N ARG A 68 -20.22 -2.79 12.57
CA ARG A 68 -19.46 -2.11 11.53
C ARG A 68 -20.31 -1.07 10.81
N GLN A 69 -21.54 -1.39 10.44
CA GLN A 69 -22.42 -0.44 9.78
C GLN A 69 -22.70 0.79 10.66
N LEU A 70 -22.93 0.60 11.97
CA LEU A 70 -23.10 1.69 12.92
C LEU A 70 -21.83 2.54 13.09
N ARG A 71 -20.65 1.90 13.18
CA ARG A 71 -19.36 2.59 13.23
C ARG A 71 -19.14 3.47 12.00
N ASN A 72 -19.37 2.92 10.81
CA ASN A 72 -19.23 3.66 9.56
C ASN A 72 -20.24 4.81 9.47
N LEU A 73 -21.50 4.58 9.85
CA LEU A 73 -22.54 5.61 9.85
C LEU A 73 -22.25 6.76 10.83
N THR A 74 -21.64 6.46 11.97
CA THR A 74 -21.26 7.44 12.98
C THR A 74 -19.89 8.10 12.73
N GLY A 75 -19.21 7.76 11.62
CA GLY A 75 -17.90 8.30 11.28
C GLY A 75 -16.77 7.81 12.19
N ASN A 76 -16.93 6.64 12.82
CA ASN A 76 -15.93 6.04 13.72
C ASN A 76 -15.56 4.61 13.27
N PRO A 77 -14.98 4.43 12.06
CA PRO A 77 -14.51 3.12 11.63
C PRO A 77 -13.40 2.59 12.56
N LYS A 78 -13.11 1.28 12.49
CA LYS A 78 -11.98 0.72 13.23
C LYS A 78 -10.68 1.12 12.55
N GLU A 79 -9.88 1.94 13.23
CA GLU A 79 -8.53 2.31 12.79
C GLU A 79 -7.55 1.13 12.82
N ALA A 80 -6.42 1.28 12.13
CA ALA A 80 -5.33 0.32 12.15
C ALA A 80 -4.69 0.23 13.56
N TYR A 81 -4.18 -0.95 13.91
CA TYR A 81 -3.68 -1.21 15.27
C TYR A 81 -2.17 -1.03 15.43
N ASN A 82 -1.43 -0.93 14.33
CA ASN A 82 0.04 -0.88 14.32
C ASN A 82 0.60 0.48 13.92
N VAL A 83 -0.07 1.57 14.33
CA VAL A 83 0.39 2.94 14.09
C VAL A 83 1.08 3.51 15.33
N ASP A 84 2.13 4.28 15.10
CA ASP A 84 2.78 5.06 16.15
C ASP A 84 1.92 6.29 16.57
N PRO A 85 2.33 7.06 17.59
CA PRO A 85 1.61 8.26 18.02
C PRO A 85 1.45 9.37 16.96
N PHE A 86 2.10 9.25 15.80
CA PHE A 86 2.07 10.21 14.69
C PHE A 86 1.22 9.71 13.51
N GLY A 87 0.74 8.47 13.58
CA GLY A 87 -0.02 7.81 12.52
C GLY A 87 0.86 7.11 11.48
N GLU A 88 2.13 6.88 11.78
CA GLU A 88 3.10 6.22 10.91
C GLU A 88 3.26 4.73 11.23
N VAL A 89 3.83 3.99 10.27
CA VAL A 89 4.15 2.56 10.41
C VAL A 89 5.62 2.40 10.76
N ALA A 90 5.92 1.73 11.87
CA ALA A 90 7.28 1.40 12.26
C ALA A 90 7.88 0.28 11.37
N ASN A 91 9.21 0.21 11.33
CA ASN A 91 9.90 -0.90 10.65
C ASN A 91 9.58 -2.24 11.33
N SER A 92 9.23 -3.24 10.52
CA SER A 92 8.78 -4.56 10.97
C SER A 92 9.13 -5.63 9.93
N SER A 93 8.75 -6.87 10.20
CA SER A 93 8.82 -7.97 9.24
C SER A 93 7.96 -7.77 7.98
N TRP A 94 6.98 -6.86 8.02
CA TRP A 94 6.04 -6.55 6.93
C TRP A 94 6.51 -5.38 6.05
N PHE A 95 7.14 -4.38 6.66
CA PHE A 95 7.42 -3.10 6.02
C PHE A 95 8.69 -2.45 6.58
N THR A 96 9.48 -1.82 5.70
CA THR A 96 10.65 -1.04 6.09
C THR A 96 10.55 0.35 5.49
N ASN A 97 10.58 1.40 6.31
CA ASN A 97 10.61 2.78 5.86
C ASN A 97 11.84 3.04 4.98
N ARG A 98 11.60 3.44 3.73
CA ARG A 98 12.63 3.79 2.74
C ARG A 98 12.36 5.21 2.21
N HIS A 99 11.96 5.36 0.94
CA HIS A 99 11.98 6.63 0.21
C HIS A 99 11.20 7.77 0.87
N ALA A 100 9.99 7.50 1.39
CA ALA A 100 9.13 8.54 1.97
C ALA A 100 9.69 9.18 3.26
N VAL A 101 10.52 8.43 4.00
CA VAL A 101 11.17 8.89 5.24
C VAL A 101 12.58 9.38 4.94
N LYS A 102 13.38 8.56 4.25
CA LYS A 102 14.73 8.90 3.80
C LYS A 102 14.79 8.77 2.28
N ARG A 103 14.86 9.93 1.62
CA ARG A 103 14.85 10.01 0.17
C ARG A 103 15.97 9.18 -0.47
N MET A 104 15.57 8.12 -1.17
CA MET A 104 16.45 7.36 -2.05
C MET A 104 16.89 8.19 -3.26
N THR A 105 18.11 7.96 -3.73
CA THR A 105 18.61 8.48 -5.00
C THR A 105 18.01 7.70 -6.18
N ILE A 106 18.00 8.30 -7.38
CA ILE A 106 17.52 7.63 -8.60
C ILE A 106 18.24 6.28 -8.84
N PRO A 107 19.58 6.17 -8.73
CA PRO A 107 20.26 4.89 -8.86
C PRO A 107 19.78 3.83 -7.85
N GLU A 108 19.51 4.21 -6.60
CA GLU A 108 18.97 3.29 -5.60
C GLU A 108 17.55 2.83 -5.94
N MET A 109 16.71 3.69 -6.52
CA MET A 109 15.36 3.30 -6.97
C MET A 109 15.39 2.37 -8.18
N VAL A 110 16.22 2.70 -9.18
CA VAL A 110 16.43 1.88 -10.38
C VAL A 110 16.96 0.49 -9.98
N LYS A 111 17.89 0.44 -9.02
CA LYS A 111 18.36 -0.81 -8.43
C LYS A 111 17.26 -1.53 -7.67
N GLY A 112 16.48 -0.83 -6.84
CA GLY A 112 15.39 -1.38 -6.04
C GLY A 112 15.85 -2.56 -5.16
N PRO A 113 15.15 -3.71 -5.18
CA PRO A 113 15.53 -4.88 -4.37
C PRO A 113 16.72 -5.66 -4.95
N CYS A 114 17.13 -5.39 -6.19
CA CYS A 114 18.10 -6.23 -6.91
C CYS A 114 19.51 -6.10 -6.34
N MET A 115 20.14 -7.23 -6.04
CA MET A 115 21.48 -7.30 -5.46
C MET A 115 22.54 -7.78 -6.47
N GLY A 116 22.13 -8.24 -7.65
CA GLY A 116 23.01 -8.64 -8.75
C GLY A 116 22.46 -8.22 -10.12
N ASP A 117 22.90 -8.89 -11.17
CA ASP A 117 22.59 -8.57 -12.57
C ASP A 117 21.55 -9.52 -13.21
N GLY A 118 20.80 -10.25 -12.38
CA GLY A 118 19.88 -11.29 -12.84
C GLY A 118 20.57 -12.64 -13.08
N PRO A 119 19.91 -13.62 -13.74
CA PRO A 119 20.43 -14.98 -13.90
C PRO A 119 21.79 -15.04 -14.63
N ASP A 120 22.63 -16.01 -14.28
CA ASP A 120 23.91 -16.26 -14.98
C ASP A 120 23.69 -16.68 -16.44
N MET A 121 24.12 -15.84 -17.38
CA MET A 121 24.00 -16.08 -18.82
C MET A 121 25.15 -16.93 -19.40
N SER A 122 26.19 -17.25 -18.60
CA SER A 122 27.38 -17.94 -19.10
C SER A 122 27.23 -19.47 -19.21
N ASN A 123 26.23 -20.04 -18.53
CA ASN A 123 25.96 -21.47 -18.49
C ASN A 123 24.50 -21.78 -18.83
N LYS A 124 24.21 -23.04 -19.17
CA LYS A 124 22.84 -23.49 -19.42
C LYS A 124 21.96 -23.33 -18.16
N TRP A 125 20.71 -22.97 -18.37
CA TRP A 125 19.69 -22.89 -17.34
C TRP A 125 18.92 -24.20 -17.25
N THR A 126 18.99 -24.85 -16.09
CA THR A 126 18.26 -26.11 -15.88
C THR A 126 16.82 -25.81 -15.48
N ILE A 127 15.86 -26.20 -16.31
CA ILE A 127 14.43 -26.15 -15.99
C ILE A 127 14.14 -27.20 -14.93
N VAL A 128 13.63 -26.77 -13.77
CA VAL A 128 13.27 -27.67 -12.65
C VAL A 128 11.76 -27.78 -12.43
N ARG A 129 10.97 -26.83 -12.96
CA ARG A 129 9.50 -26.87 -12.91
C ARG A 129 8.89 -26.16 -14.12
N ALA A 130 7.87 -26.77 -14.71
CA ALA A 130 7.03 -26.11 -15.70
C ALA A 130 5.88 -25.36 -15.00
N LYS A 131 5.61 -24.12 -15.41
CA LYS A 131 4.45 -23.34 -14.96
C LYS A 131 3.31 -23.51 -15.99
N ALA A 132 2.71 -24.71 -16.02
CA ALA A 132 1.60 -25.01 -16.92
C ALA A 132 0.24 -24.50 -16.41
N ASP A 133 0.08 -24.36 -15.08
CA ASP A 133 -1.19 -24.02 -14.43
C ASP A 133 -1.44 -22.50 -14.24
N GLY A 134 -0.58 -21.64 -14.81
CA GLY A 134 -0.67 -20.17 -14.69
C GLY A 134 -1.40 -19.45 -15.83
N VAL A 135 -1.72 -18.18 -15.63
CA VAL A 135 -2.22 -17.29 -16.70
C VAL A 135 -1.15 -17.13 -17.79
N THR A 136 0.13 -17.07 -17.42
CA THR A 136 1.26 -16.79 -18.30
C THR A 136 2.22 -18.00 -18.37
N PRO A 137 2.68 -18.41 -19.58
CA PRO A 137 3.68 -19.46 -19.72
C PRO A 137 5.00 -19.10 -19.01
N GLY A 138 5.67 -20.08 -18.43
CA GLY A 138 6.93 -19.86 -17.73
C GLY A 138 7.56 -21.11 -17.15
N PHE A 139 8.75 -20.93 -16.58
CA PHE A 139 9.57 -21.99 -16.00
C PHE A 139 10.12 -21.56 -14.66
N THR A 140 10.35 -22.51 -13.76
CA THR A 140 11.36 -22.32 -12.72
C THR A 140 12.67 -22.90 -13.24
N ILE A 141 13.72 -22.10 -13.23
CA ILE A 141 15.07 -22.49 -13.64
C ILE A 141 16.06 -22.37 -12.48
N VAL A 142 17.14 -23.14 -12.58
CA VAL A 142 18.37 -22.97 -11.81
C VAL A 142 19.47 -22.56 -12.78
N ASP A 143 20.13 -21.44 -12.52
CA ASP A 143 21.21 -20.92 -13.37
C ASP A 143 22.57 -21.57 -13.05
N GLY A 144 23.63 -21.14 -13.74
CA GLY A 144 25.00 -21.63 -13.54
C GLY A 144 25.58 -21.38 -12.15
N ARG A 145 25.02 -20.44 -11.38
CA ARG A 145 25.41 -20.14 -9.99
C ARG A 145 24.60 -20.93 -8.97
N GLY A 146 23.67 -21.77 -9.41
CA GLY A 146 22.77 -22.51 -8.53
C GLY A 146 21.63 -21.64 -7.98
N GLU A 147 21.41 -20.43 -8.51
CA GLU A 147 20.35 -19.55 -8.09
C GLU A 147 19.03 -19.91 -8.81
N SER A 148 17.92 -19.87 -8.07
CA SER A 148 16.60 -20.20 -8.60
C SER A 148 15.83 -18.96 -9.05
N TYR A 149 15.28 -19.01 -10.26
CA TYR A 149 14.47 -17.95 -10.85
C TYR A 149 13.16 -18.51 -11.40
N VAL A 150 12.08 -17.72 -11.29
CA VAL A 150 10.85 -17.92 -12.06
C VAL A 150 10.95 -17.07 -13.32
N ILE A 151 11.05 -17.73 -14.47
CA ILE A 151 11.01 -17.12 -15.80
C ILE A 151 9.55 -17.01 -16.24
N LYS A 152 9.11 -15.79 -16.55
CA LYS A 152 7.76 -15.49 -17.06
C LYS A 152 7.87 -14.78 -18.40
N PHE A 153 7.09 -15.21 -19.38
CA PHE A 153 7.10 -14.62 -20.72
C PHE A 153 6.02 -13.57 -20.91
N ASP A 154 6.23 -12.63 -21.82
CA ASP A 154 5.14 -11.81 -22.32
C ASP A 154 4.24 -12.61 -23.28
N PRO A 155 2.92 -12.35 -23.31
CA PRO A 155 2.03 -12.95 -24.30
C PRO A 155 2.43 -12.55 -25.72
N LEU A 156 2.22 -13.45 -26.69
CA LEU A 156 2.51 -13.17 -28.09
C LEU A 156 1.78 -11.91 -28.58
N GLY A 157 2.53 -10.96 -29.15
CA GLY A 157 2.01 -9.66 -29.60
C GLY A 157 1.95 -8.57 -28.53
N PHE A 158 2.35 -8.87 -27.30
CA PHE A 158 2.30 -7.96 -26.14
C PHE A 158 3.67 -7.83 -25.44
N ALA A 159 4.75 -7.73 -26.21
CA ALA A 159 6.10 -7.59 -25.66
C ALA A 159 6.21 -6.38 -24.71
N GLY A 160 6.73 -6.61 -23.51
CA GLY A 160 6.81 -5.62 -22.43
C GLY A 160 5.61 -5.59 -21.48
N LEU A 161 4.49 -6.25 -21.82
CA LEU A 161 3.25 -6.16 -21.03
C LEU A 161 3.40 -6.67 -19.61
N ASN A 162 3.74 -7.95 -19.41
CA ASN A 162 3.95 -8.49 -18.07
C ASN A 162 5.33 -8.11 -17.55
N SER A 163 6.34 -8.15 -18.41
CA SER A 163 7.72 -8.01 -18.00
C SER A 163 8.08 -6.60 -17.51
N GLY A 164 7.55 -5.58 -18.18
CA GLY A 164 7.66 -4.19 -17.72
C GLY A 164 6.92 -3.98 -16.40
N CYS A 165 5.71 -4.53 -16.27
CA CYS A 165 4.93 -4.46 -15.02
C CYS A 165 5.71 -5.06 -13.84
N GLU A 166 6.28 -6.25 -14.00
CA GLU A 166 7.01 -6.96 -12.94
C GLU A 166 8.21 -6.16 -12.40
N VAL A 167 9.03 -5.61 -13.30
CA VAL A 167 10.23 -4.88 -12.89
C VAL A 167 9.87 -3.52 -12.31
N ILE A 168 9.10 -2.70 -13.02
CA ILE A 168 8.73 -1.35 -12.57
C ILE A 168 8.03 -1.42 -11.20
N SER A 169 7.06 -2.33 -11.05
CA SER A 169 6.27 -2.45 -9.83
C SER A 169 7.14 -2.89 -8.65
N SER A 170 8.06 -3.84 -8.85
CA SER A 170 9.01 -4.23 -7.81
C SER A 170 9.85 -3.05 -7.30
N LYS A 171 10.31 -2.15 -8.19
CA LYS A 171 11.11 -0.97 -7.79
C LYS A 171 10.27 0.02 -6.97
N ILE A 172 9.06 0.31 -7.45
CA ILE A 172 8.13 1.21 -6.78
C ILE A 172 7.76 0.69 -5.38
N LEU A 173 7.32 -0.57 -5.28
CA LEU A 173 6.91 -1.18 -4.02
C LEU A 173 8.07 -1.30 -3.04
N TYR A 174 9.27 -1.64 -3.54
CA TYR A 174 10.48 -1.62 -2.73
C TYR A 174 10.75 -0.22 -2.19
N ALA A 175 10.77 0.82 -3.04
CA ALA A 175 11.04 2.19 -2.62
C ALA A 175 9.99 2.70 -1.60
N MET A 176 8.74 2.28 -1.72
CA MET A 176 7.68 2.58 -0.74
C MET A 176 7.95 1.94 0.63
N GLY A 177 8.47 0.72 0.65
CA GLY A 177 8.84 0.04 1.89
C GLY A 177 8.40 -1.43 2.00
N PHE A 178 7.66 -1.94 1.02
CA PHE A 178 7.25 -3.34 0.99
C PHE A 178 8.44 -4.27 0.71
N ASN A 179 8.35 -5.51 1.18
CA ASN A 179 9.30 -6.55 0.77
C ASN A 179 8.81 -7.20 -0.52
N VAL A 180 9.70 -7.28 -1.50
CA VAL A 180 9.42 -7.78 -2.85
C VAL A 180 10.62 -8.57 -3.38
N PRO A 181 10.43 -9.51 -4.31
CA PRO A 181 11.53 -10.25 -4.92
C PRO A 181 12.37 -9.37 -5.84
N GLU A 182 13.58 -9.86 -6.14
CA GLU A 182 14.41 -9.28 -7.20
C GLU A 182 13.82 -9.67 -8.56
N ASN A 183 13.33 -8.68 -9.32
CA ASN A 183 12.80 -8.88 -10.66
C ASN A 183 13.72 -8.23 -11.70
N TYR A 184 14.06 -9.00 -12.73
CA TYR A 184 14.94 -8.60 -13.81
C TYR A 184 14.25 -8.75 -15.17
N ILE A 185 14.53 -7.86 -16.11
CA ILE A 185 14.30 -8.14 -17.53
C ILE A 185 15.49 -8.96 -18.02
N SER A 186 15.22 -10.04 -18.74
CA SER A 186 16.25 -10.89 -19.32
C SER A 186 15.95 -11.15 -20.79
N TYR A 187 16.97 -10.96 -21.63
CA TYR A 187 16.97 -11.39 -23.03
C TYR A 187 17.94 -12.55 -23.16
N PHE A 188 17.44 -13.69 -23.62
CA PHE A 188 18.26 -14.89 -23.72
C PHE A 188 17.94 -15.66 -25.00
N ASP A 189 18.94 -16.37 -25.52
CA ASP A 189 18.77 -17.33 -26.60
C ASP A 189 18.09 -18.59 -26.03
N PRO A 190 16.98 -19.09 -26.62
CA PRO A 190 16.29 -20.29 -26.14
C PRO A 190 17.21 -21.50 -25.97
N GLU A 191 18.31 -21.59 -26.72
CA GLU A 191 19.30 -22.66 -26.56
C GLU A 191 19.91 -22.70 -25.16
N ILE A 192 19.90 -21.60 -24.38
CA ILE A 192 20.40 -21.61 -22.99
C ILE A 192 19.60 -22.58 -22.11
N LEU A 193 18.35 -22.86 -22.46
CA LEU A 193 17.47 -23.71 -21.67
C LEU A 193 17.86 -25.19 -21.81
N GLN A 194 17.92 -25.88 -20.68
CA GLN A 194 18.11 -27.32 -20.61
C GLN A 194 17.02 -27.93 -19.74
N LEU A 195 16.35 -28.97 -20.24
CA LEU A 195 15.30 -29.65 -19.48
C LEU A 195 15.91 -30.53 -18.37
N GLY A 196 15.42 -30.36 -17.13
CA GLY A 196 15.80 -31.24 -16.02
C GLY A 196 15.06 -32.58 -16.05
N ASP A 197 15.70 -33.62 -15.53
CA ASP A 197 15.23 -35.02 -15.60
C ASP A 197 13.85 -35.30 -14.96
N LYS A 198 13.40 -34.42 -14.06
CA LYS A 198 12.20 -34.65 -13.23
C LYS A 198 11.12 -33.59 -13.42
N VAL A 199 11.20 -32.78 -14.47
CA VAL A 199 10.19 -31.76 -14.77
C VAL A 199 8.89 -32.44 -15.16
N LYS A 200 7.80 -32.14 -14.46
CA LYS A 200 6.46 -32.66 -14.74
C LYS A 200 5.60 -31.59 -15.40
N ILE A 201 4.76 -32.02 -16.33
CA ILE A 201 3.74 -31.21 -17.00
C ILE A 201 2.38 -31.92 -16.95
N VAL A 202 1.30 -31.14 -17.01
CA VAL A 202 -0.07 -31.64 -17.18
C VAL A 202 -0.38 -31.61 -18.68
N ASP A 203 -0.72 -32.75 -19.26
CA ASP A 203 -1.10 -32.83 -20.68
C ASP A 203 -2.52 -32.29 -20.93
N GLU A 204 -2.91 -32.18 -22.20
CA GLU A 204 -4.25 -31.69 -22.62
C GLU A 204 -5.41 -32.53 -22.06
N LYS A 205 -5.14 -33.75 -21.57
CA LYS A 205 -6.11 -34.66 -20.95
C LYS A 205 -6.08 -34.59 -19.42
N GLY A 206 -5.34 -33.63 -18.84
CA GLY A 206 -5.22 -33.44 -17.40
C GLY A 206 -4.27 -34.43 -16.70
N ARG A 207 -3.50 -35.23 -17.45
CA ARG A 207 -2.61 -36.25 -16.86
C ARG A 207 -1.23 -35.66 -16.59
N LYS A 208 -0.69 -35.96 -15.41
CA LYS A 208 0.68 -35.58 -15.05
C LYS A 208 1.67 -36.56 -15.67
N ARG A 209 2.61 -36.06 -16.48
CA ARG A 209 3.73 -36.83 -17.05
C ARG A 209 5.03 -36.02 -16.98
N TYR A 210 6.15 -36.68 -17.23
CA TYR A 210 7.41 -35.96 -17.43
C TYR A 210 7.38 -35.18 -18.74
N MET A 211 7.96 -33.99 -18.68
CA MET A 211 8.15 -33.11 -19.82
C MET A 211 9.24 -33.69 -20.74
N ASN A 212 9.13 -33.47 -22.04
CA ASN A 212 10.15 -33.78 -23.02
C ASN A 212 10.52 -32.52 -23.85
N GLU A 213 11.48 -32.66 -24.77
CA GLU A 213 11.92 -31.53 -25.60
C GLU A 213 10.82 -30.99 -26.53
N ASP A 214 9.93 -31.83 -27.03
CA ASP A 214 8.80 -31.38 -27.86
C ASP A 214 7.85 -30.46 -27.08
N ASP A 215 7.65 -30.72 -25.79
CA ASP A 215 6.87 -29.84 -24.91
C ASP A 215 7.54 -28.47 -24.75
N LEU A 216 8.87 -28.44 -24.57
CA LEU A 216 9.63 -27.21 -24.46
C LEU A 216 9.48 -26.38 -25.75
N VAL A 217 9.71 -27.01 -26.90
CA VAL A 217 9.53 -26.39 -28.22
C VAL A 217 8.09 -25.89 -28.41
N SER A 218 7.08 -26.66 -27.99
CA SER A 218 5.67 -26.27 -28.09
C SER A 218 5.33 -25.05 -27.23
N ILE A 219 5.91 -24.95 -26.03
CA ILE A 219 5.77 -23.76 -25.17
C ILE A 219 6.44 -22.55 -25.81
N LEU A 220 7.69 -22.70 -26.27
CA LEU A 220 8.48 -21.60 -26.86
C LEU A 220 7.87 -21.08 -28.17
N LYS A 221 7.17 -21.91 -28.95
CA LYS A 221 6.40 -21.48 -30.13
C LYS A 221 5.31 -20.45 -29.83
N ARG A 222 4.89 -20.31 -28.56
CA ARG A 222 3.85 -19.36 -28.11
C ARG A 222 4.45 -18.10 -27.48
N VAL A 223 5.77 -17.96 -27.50
CA VAL A 223 6.51 -16.83 -26.94
C VAL A 223 6.97 -15.91 -28.07
N GLY A 224 6.99 -14.59 -27.80
CA GLY A 224 7.50 -13.59 -28.74
C GLY A 224 9.03 -13.56 -28.76
N TYR A 225 9.60 -13.46 -29.96
CA TYR A 225 11.04 -13.28 -30.18
C TYR A 225 11.31 -11.84 -30.60
N SER A 226 12.41 -11.25 -30.13
CA SER A 226 12.92 -9.99 -30.65
C SER A 226 13.56 -10.17 -32.04
N GLU A 227 13.84 -9.07 -32.73
CA GLU A 227 14.40 -9.09 -34.11
C GLU A 227 15.73 -9.85 -34.21
N ASN A 228 16.52 -9.87 -33.13
CA ASN A 228 17.78 -10.61 -33.03
C ASN A 228 17.63 -12.07 -32.57
N GLY A 229 16.40 -12.59 -32.50
CA GLY A 229 16.12 -13.98 -32.12
C GLY A 229 16.17 -14.29 -30.63
N LEU A 230 16.30 -13.28 -29.76
CA LEU A 230 16.27 -13.47 -28.31
C LEU A 230 14.83 -13.49 -27.77
N ILE A 231 14.64 -14.12 -26.62
CA ILE A 231 13.39 -14.11 -25.87
C ILE A 231 13.49 -13.11 -24.74
N ARG A 232 12.56 -12.16 -24.71
CA ARG A 232 12.36 -11.28 -23.56
C ARG A 232 11.52 -11.99 -22.49
N SER A 233 11.98 -11.90 -21.24
CA SER A 233 11.26 -12.46 -20.09
C SER A 233 11.50 -11.63 -18.84
N THR A 234 10.65 -11.85 -17.84
CA THR A 234 11.02 -11.54 -16.46
C THR A 234 11.71 -12.73 -15.84
N ALA A 235 12.85 -12.50 -15.20
CA ALA A 235 13.44 -13.42 -14.24
C ALA A 235 13.19 -12.91 -12.82
N SER A 236 12.30 -13.58 -12.08
CA SER A 236 11.99 -13.27 -10.70
C SER A 236 12.77 -14.20 -9.78
N LYS A 237 13.71 -13.67 -8.99
CA LYS A 237 14.54 -14.46 -8.09
C LYS A 237 13.70 -14.99 -6.92
N TYR A 238 13.98 -16.22 -6.50
CA TYR A 238 13.36 -16.76 -5.29
C TYR A 238 13.73 -15.90 -4.07
N VAL A 239 12.71 -15.54 -3.30
CA VAL A 239 12.86 -14.81 -2.03
C VAL A 239 13.73 -15.61 -1.04
N PRO A 240 14.49 -14.92 -0.16
CA PRO A 240 15.41 -15.57 0.76
C PRO A 240 14.70 -16.45 1.80
N GLY A 241 15.45 -17.40 2.37
CA GLY A 241 14.99 -18.27 3.44
C GLY A 241 14.12 -19.44 3.00
N LYS A 242 13.31 -19.95 3.93
CA LYS A 242 12.44 -21.11 3.72
C LYS A 242 11.00 -20.67 3.57
N VAL A 243 10.46 -20.81 2.36
CA VAL A 243 9.04 -20.55 2.09
C VAL A 243 8.14 -21.38 3.03
N ILE A 244 7.13 -20.72 3.60
CA ILE A 244 6.12 -21.33 4.48
C ILE A 244 4.68 -21.11 3.99
N GLY A 245 4.49 -20.52 2.82
CA GLY A 245 3.17 -20.32 2.18
C GLY A 245 2.85 -18.85 1.94
N PRO A 246 1.68 -18.53 1.35
CA PRO A 246 1.18 -17.15 1.33
C PRO A 246 0.67 -16.70 2.71
N PHE A 247 0.63 -15.39 2.94
CA PHE A 247 -0.17 -14.81 4.01
C PHE A 247 -1.58 -14.48 3.54
N LYS A 248 -2.53 -14.42 4.47
CA LYS A 248 -3.88 -13.92 4.22
C LYS A 248 -3.94 -12.42 4.50
N TYR A 249 -4.86 -11.69 3.89
CA TYR A 249 -5.11 -10.29 4.23
C TYR A 249 -6.05 -10.13 5.45
N GLU A 250 -6.28 -11.20 6.20
CA GLU A 250 -7.13 -11.24 7.38
C GLU A 250 -6.52 -12.12 8.47
N ASP A 251 -7.01 -11.90 9.70
CA ASP A 251 -6.67 -12.66 10.90
C ASP A 251 -5.16 -12.73 11.15
N LEU A 252 -4.76 -13.69 11.98
CA LEU A 252 -3.39 -13.94 12.36
C LEU A 252 -2.91 -15.26 11.77
N ARG A 253 -1.61 -15.40 11.66
CA ARG A 253 -0.91 -16.65 11.52
C ARG A 253 -0.75 -17.30 12.90
N GLU A 254 -1.70 -18.18 13.26
CA GLU A 254 -1.78 -18.82 14.59
C GLU A 254 -0.52 -19.59 15.04
N ASP A 255 0.33 -20.04 14.10
CA ASP A 255 1.57 -20.78 14.36
C ASP A 255 2.82 -19.87 14.42
N ASP A 256 2.62 -18.55 14.40
CA ASP A 256 3.67 -17.53 14.56
C ASP A 256 3.39 -16.64 15.78
N PRO A 257 4.17 -16.75 16.88
CA PRO A 257 3.95 -15.93 18.07
C PRO A 257 4.33 -14.45 17.89
N ASN A 258 5.04 -14.09 16.81
CA ASN A 258 5.29 -12.69 16.47
C ASN A 258 4.09 -12.05 15.77
N ASP A 259 3.18 -12.83 15.21
CA ASP A 259 2.02 -12.30 14.51
C ASP A 259 0.87 -12.03 15.47
N ILE A 260 0.84 -10.78 15.97
CA ILE A 260 -0.05 -10.34 17.05
C ILE A 260 -1.10 -9.32 16.59
N ILE A 261 -1.06 -8.87 15.34
CA ILE A 261 -1.98 -7.85 14.81
C ILE A 261 -2.68 -8.41 13.58
N PRO A 262 -4.03 -8.58 13.64
CA PRO A 262 -4.78 -9.13 12.53
C PRO A 262 -4.48 -8.40 11.23
N HIS A 263 -4.21 -9.13 10.16
CA HIS A 263 -3.71 -8.56 8.90
C HIS A 263 -4.66 -7.51 8.31
N HIS A 264 -5.98 -7.69 8.44
CA HIS A 264 -6.99 -6.71 8.01
C HIS A 264 -7.05 -5.45 8.89
N HIS A 265 -6.23 -5.38 9.95
CA HIS A 265 -6.06 -4.24 10.86
C HIS A 265 -4.65 -3.61 10.79
N ARG A 266 -3.81 -4.01 9.81
CA ARG A 266 -2.48 -3.43 9.61
C ARG A 266 -2.51 -2.24 8.65
N ARG A 267 -1.91 -1.11 9.05
CA ARG A 267 -1.88 0.15 8.29
C ARG A 267 -1.24 -0.03 6.92
N GLU A 268 -0.13 -0.76 6.82
CA GLU A 268 0.57 -1.02 5.57
C GLU A 268 -0.26 -1.84 4.58
N LEU A 269 -1.05 -2.82 5.05
CA LEU A 269 -1.92 -3.63 4.19
C LEU A 269 -3.20 -2.88 3.78
N ARG A 270 -3.77 -2.08 4.69
CA ARG A 270 -4.92 -1.23 4.38
C ARG A 270 -4.57 -0.06 3.48
N GLY A 271 -3.44 0.59 3.73
CA GLY A 271 -2.87 1.68 2.94
C GLY A 271 -2.36 1.20 1.58
N PHE A 272 -1.95 -0.08 1.47
CA PHE A 272 -1.63 -0.71 0.19
C PHE A 272 -2.79 -0.63 -0.82
N ARG A 273 -4.05 -0.53 -0.37
CA ARG A 273 -5.19 -0.26 -1.26
C ARG A 273 -4.98 0.98 -2.13
N VAL A 274 -4.38 2.04 -1.58
CA VAL A 274 -4.11 3.29 -2.30
C VAL A 274 -3.05 3.08 -3.37
N VAL A 275 -2.01 2.33 -3.05
CA VAL A 275 -0.93 1.97 -3.97
C VAL A 275 -1.44 1.05 -5.08
N ALA A 276 -2.20 0.02 -4.72
CA ALA A 276 -2.84 -0.91 -5.63
C ALA A 276 -3.83 -0.19 -6.56
N ALA A 277 -4.61 0.75 -6.04
CA ALA A 277 -5.46 1.60 -6.86
C ALA A 277 -4.63 2.49 -7.80
N TRP A 278 -3.57 3.13 -7.31
CA TRP A 278 -2.71 3.98 -8.14
C TRP A 278 -2.11 3.20 -9.31
N MET A 279 -1.50 2.04 -9.05
CA MET A 279 -0.83 1.19 -10.05
C MET A 279 -1.77 0.23 -10.79
N ASN A 280 -3.05 0.17 -10.42
CA ASN A 280 -4.04 -0.78 -10.92
C ASN A 280 -3.70 -2.27 -10.70
N ASP A 281 -3.25 -2.61 -9.49
CA ASP A 281 -3.05 -4.00 -9.04
C ASP A 281 -4.39 -4.65 -8.65
N ILE A 282 -5.08 -5.18 -9.64
CA ILE A 282 -6.41 -5.78 -9.46
C ILE A 282 -6.36 -7.16 -8.79
N ASP A 283 -5.20 -7.79 -8.67
CA ASP A 283 -5.05 -9.19 -8.24
C ASP A 283 -4.30 -9.31 -6.90
N ALA A 284 -4.48 -8.33 -6.00
CA ALA A 284 -3.95 -8.32 -4.63
C ALA A 284 -4.62 -9.37 -3.71
N LYS A 285 -4.55 -10.65 -4.08
CA LYS A 285 -5.06 -11.80 -3.32
C LYS A 285 -3.94 -12.48 -2.53
N ALA A 286 -4.31 -13.28 -1.53
CA ALA A 286 -3.37 -14.03 -0.70
C ALA A 286 -2.37 -14.86 -1.53
N ALA A 287 -2.82 -15.51 -2.61
CA ALA A 287 -1.96 -16.31 -3.48
C ALA A 287 -0.79 -15.53 -4.13
N ASN A 288 -0.89 -14.20 -4.21
CA ASN A 288 0.16 -13.29 -4.72
C ASN A 288 0.97 -12.66 -3.56
N SER A 289 1.06 -13.39 -2.44
CA SER A 289 1.93 -13.07 -1.32
C SER A 289 2.81 -14.27 -0.96
N MET A 290 3.85 -14.04 -0.16
CA MET A 290 4.75 -15.09 0.28
C MET A 290 5.33 -14.80 1.66
N ASP A 291 5.10 -15.71 2.59
CA ASP A 291 5.79 -15.80 3.87
C ASP A 291 7.04 -16.67 3.73
N THR A 292 8.14 -16.16 4.25
CA THR A 292 9.41 -16.87 4.33
C THR A 292 9.93 -16.84 5.76
N TRP A 293 10.33 -18.01 6.28
CA TRP A 293 11.11 -18.08 7.51
C TRP A 293 12.59 -17.84 7.16
N ILE A 294 13.12 -16.70 7.59
CA ILE A 294 14.46 -16.23 7.24
C ILE A 294 15.35 -16.15 8.47
N ASN A 295 16.66 -16.03 8.26
CA ASN A 295 17.61 -15.64 9.29
C ASN A 295 18.20 -14.27 8.92
N GLU A 296 17.92 -13.25 9.73
CA GLU A 296 18.50 -11.90 9.61
C GLU A 296 19.06 -11.52 10.99
N ASP A 297 20.31 -11.04 11.04
CA ASP A 297 21.00 -10.61 12.26
C ASP A 297 20.98 -11.66 13.41
N GLY A 298 21.08 -12.94 13.06
CA GLY A 298 21.11 -14.04 14.02
C GLY A 298 19.74 -14.42 14.60
N LYS A 299 18.65 -13.77 14.16
CA LYS A 299 17.28 -14.10 14.55
C LYS A 299 16.53 -14.75 13.39
N ASN A 300 15.73 -15.76 13.71
CA ASN A 300 14.85 -16.41 12.76
C ASN A 300 13.41 -15.94 12.94
N PHE A 301 12.80 -15.35 11.92
CA PHE A 301 11.43 -14.85 11.96
C PHE A 301 10.76 -14.99 10.60
N VAL A 302 9.44 -14.80 10.54
CA VAL A 302 8.71 -14.76 9.28
C VAL A 302 8.82 -13.36 8.68
N LYS A 303 9.22 -13.28 7.42
CA LYS A 303 9.18 -12.06 6.62
C LYS A 303 8.14 -12.21 5.51
N HIS A 304 7.38 -11.14 5.30
CA HIS A 304 6.20 -11.13 4.45
C HIS A 304 6.49 -10.38 3.15
N PHE A 305 6.35 -11.05 2.02
CA PHE A 305 6.63 -10.51 0.69
C PHE A 305 5.36 -10.37 -0.15
N LEU A 306 5.26 -9.28 -0.89
CA LEU A 306 4.37 -9.18 -2.05
C LEU A 306 5.08 -9.80 -3.26
N ILE A 307 4.35 -10.56 -4.08
CA ILE A 307 4.90 -11.21 -5.27
C ILE A 307 3.92 -11.13 -6.45
N ASP A 308 4.38 -11.51 -7.64
CA ASP A 308 3.57 -11.65 -8.86
C ASP A 308 2.93 -10.33 -9.32
N PHE A 309 3.74 -9.42 -9.87
CA PHE A 309 3.28 -8.10 -10.31
C PHE A 309 2.94 -8.04 -11.81
N GLY A 310 2.83 -9.20 -12.48
CA GLY A 310 2.58 -9.28 -13.92
C GLY A 310 1.21 -8.78 -14.37
N THR A 311 0.29 -8.50 -13.44
CA THR A 311 -1.06 -7.98 -13.67
C THR A 311 -1.24 -6.53 -13.20
N PHE A 312 -0.15 -5.82 -12.92
CA PHE A 312 -0.17 -4.39 -12.62
C PHE A 312 -0.44 -3.56 -13.90
N PHE A 313 -0.67 -2.27 -13.71
CA PHE A 313 -0.98 -1.30 -14.76
C PHE A 313 -2.14 -1.78 -15.65
N GLY A 314 -1.90 -1.99 -16.94
CA GLY A 314 -2.94 -2.40 -17.89
C GLY A 314 -2.93 -3.88 -18.23
N SER A 315 -2.09 -4.68 -17.57
CA SER A 315 -1.91 -6.10 -17.89
C SER A 315 -2.92 -7.01 -17.21
N GLY A 316 -3.53 -7.90 -17.99
CA GLY A 316 -4.34 -9.02 -17.52
C GLY A 316 -3.59 -10.37 -17.58
N GLY A 317 -2.27 -10.36 -17.72
CA GLY A 317 -1.41 -11.55 -17.76
C GLY A 317 -1.37 -12.28 -19.12
N ARG A 318 -2.51 -12.41 -19.82
CA ARG A 318 -2.60 -13.00 -21.19
C ARG A 318 -2.73 -11.95 -22.30
N GLY A 319 -2.86 -10.69 -21.91
CA GLY A 319 -3.18 -9.57 -22.77
C GLY A 319 -3.71 -8.42 -21.91
N PRO A 320 -4.25 -7.35 -22.52
CA PRO A 320 -4.76 -6.19 -21.80
C PRO A 320 -5.91 -6.57 -20.87
N GLN A 321 -6.00 -5.94 -19.70
CA GLN A 321 -7.11 -6.18 -18.75
C GLN A 321 -8.47 -5.94 -19.42
N PRO A 322 -9.50 -6.74 -19.10
CA PRO A 322 -10.88 -6.41 -19.44
C PRO A 322 -11.31 -5.06 -18.87
N LYS A 323 -12.21 -4.34 -19.56
CA LYS A 323 -12.63 -2.97 -19.18
C LYS A 323 -13.17 -2.85 -17.76
N HIS A 324 -13.89 -3.86 -17.27
CA HIS A 324 -14.53 -3.84 -15.95
C HIS A 324 -13.53 -3.99 -14.79
N ARG A 325 -12.28 -4.39 -15.05
CA ARG A 325 -11.25 -4.53 -14.02
C ARG A 325 -10.90 -3.17 -13.43
N GLY A 326 -10.78 -3.10 -12.10
CA GLY A 326 -10.65 -1.84 -11.40
C GLY A 326 -11.98 -1.14 -11.09
N TYR A 327 -13.13 -1.63 -11.56
CA TYR A 327 -14.44 -1.02 -11.29
C TYR A 327 -15.41 -1.94 -10.54
N GLU A 328 -15.36 -3.24 -10.84
CA GLU A 328 -16.25 -4.24 -10.27
C GLU A 328 -15.46 -5.48 -9.85
N ASN A 329 -15.88 -6.12 -8.76
CA ASN A 329 -15.39 -7.44 -8.38
C ASN A 329 -15.86 -8.49 -9.39
N GLU A 330 -15.25 -9.68 -9.39
CA GLU A 330 -15.61 -10.80 -10.29
C GLU A 330 -17.12 -11.12 -10.26
N ALA A 331 -17.69 -11.12 -9.05
CA ALA A 331 -19.10 -11.05 -8.76
C ALA A 331 -19.34 -9.86 -7.83
N ASP A 332 -20.15 -8.91 -8.29
CA ASP A 332 -20.49 -7.69 -7.59
C ASP A 332 -22.02 -7.59 -7.45
N PRO A 333 -22.60 -8.12 -6.34
CA PRO A 333 -24.04 -8.12 -6.13
C PRO A 333 -24.66 -6.71 -6.11
N HIS A 334 -23.89 -5.71 -5.68
CA HIS A 334 -24.34 -4.31 -5.67
C HIS A 334 -24.47 -3.77 -7.09
N ALA A 335 -23.45 -3.96 -7.93
CA ALA A 335 -23.52 -3.58 -9.35
C ALA A 335 -24.64 -4.35 -10.09
N ALA A 336 -24.80 -5.65 -9.80
CA ALA A 336 -25.89 -6.46 -10.34
C ALA A 336 -27.26 -5.93 -9.91
N GLY A 337 -27.44 -5.59 -8.62
CA GLY A 337 -28.66 -5.01 -8.09
C GLY A 337 -29.05 -3.69 -8.75
N ILE A 338 -28.08 -2.78 -8.96
CA ILE A 338 -28.31 -1.52 -9.68
C ILE A 338 -28.79 -1.80 -11.11
N ARG A 339 -28.14 -2.72 -11.84
CA ARG A 339 -28.55 -3.05 -13.21
C ARG A 339 -29.94 -3.67 -13.29
N ILE A 340 -30.30 -4.53 -12.32
CA ILE A 340 -31.65 -5.11 -12.21
C ILE A 340 -32.68 -4.02 -11.94
N LEU A 341 -32.46 -3.15 -10.94
CA LEU A 341 -33.40 -2.10 -10.56
C LEU A 341 -33.57 -1.03 -11.64
N THR A 342 -32.53 -0.78 -12.41
CA THR A 342 -32.56 0.20 -13.51
C THR A 342 -32.96 -0.42 -14.85
N LEU A 343 -33.26 -1.73 -14.89
CA LEU A 343 -33.61 -2.48 -16.10
C LEU A 343 -32.61 -2.26 -17.25
N GLY A 344 -31.32 -2.12 -16.91
CA GLY A 344 -30.24 -1.85 -17.87
C GLY A 344 -30.10 -0.40 -18.34
N LEU A 345 -30.86 0.56 -17.81
CA LEU A 345 -30.71 1.98 -18.13
C LEU A 345 -29.46 2.61 -17.49
N TYR A 346 -28.93 2.01 -16.43
CA TYR A 346 -27.66 2.44 -15.84
C TYR A 346 -26.49 1.92 -16.67
N VAL A 347 -25.71 2.86 -17.21
CA VAL A 347 -24.45 2.57 -17.92
C VAL A 347 -23.29 2.62 -16.91
N PRO A 348 -22.61 1.48 -16.62
CA PRO A 348 -21.45 1.47 -15.75
C PRO A 348 -20.31 2.36 -16.28
N GLU A 349 -19.53 2.96 -15.39
CA GLU A 349 -18.40 3.81 -15.78
C GLU A 349 -17.38 3.10 -16.68
N TRP A 350 -17.15 1.81 -16.44
CA TRP A 350 -16.20 1.03 -17.25
C TRP A 350 -16.64 0.83 -18.70
N GLU A 351 -17.93 0.96 -19.04
CA GLU A 351 -18.39 0.90 -20.43
C GLU A 351 -17.93 2.13 -21.22
N LYS A 352 -17.71 3.26 -20.54
CA LYS A 352 -17.22 4.51 -21.13
C LYS A 352 -15.72 4.48 -21.45
N VAL A 353 -14.98 3.53 -20.88
CA VAL A 353 -13.55 3.33 -21.18
C VAL A 353 -13.42 2.94 -22.66
N PRO A 354 -12.47 3.51 -23.43
CA PRO A 354 -12.25 3.14 -24.82
C PRO A 354 -11.96 1.64 -25.00
N ASP A 355 -12.51 1.04 -26.07
CA ASP A 355 -12.28 -0.37 -26.38
C ASP A 355 -10.86 -0.62 -26.91
N GLN A 356 -10.33 0.35 -27.65
CA GLN A 356 -9.00 0.29 -28.26
C GLN A 356 -7.91 0.36 -27.19
N VAL A 357 -6.95 -0.54 -27.30
CA VAL A 357 -5.69 -0.50 -26.55
C VAL A 357 -4.65 0.15 -27.45
N GLU A 358 -4.24 1.38 -27.10
CA GLU A 358 -3.30 2.17 -27.89
C GLU A 358 -1.91 1.54 -27.92
N TYR A 359 -1.40 1.15 -26.74
CA TYR A 359 -0.10 0.49 -26.59
C TYR A 359 -0.28 -0.93 -26.03
N PRO A 360 -0.17 -1.98 -26.87
CA PRO A 360 -0.27 -3.37 -26.42
C PRO A 360 0.68 -3.73 -25.27
N SER A 361 1.88 -3.14 -25.24
CA SER A 361 2.87 -3.34 -24.18
C SER A 361 2.47 -2.73 -22.83
N ILE A 362 1.45 -1.88 -22.77
CA ILE A 362 0.94 -1.27 -21.52
C ILE A 362 -0.42 -1.86 -21.13
N GLY A 363 -1.29 -2.10 -22.12
CA GLY A 363 -2.66 -2.57 -21.89
C GLY A 363 -3.62 -1.44 -21.51
N ARG A 364 -4.66 -1.75 -20.74
CA ARG A 364 -5.70 -0.76 -20.35
C ARG A 364 -5.34 -0.06 -19.04
N TYR A 365 -4.55 1.00 -19.14
CA TYR A 365 -4.17 1.82 -17.99
C TYR A 365 -4.28 3.29 -18.34
N HIS A 366 -5.17 4.02 -17.65
CA HIS A 366 -5.49 5.41 -17.96
C HIS A 366 -5.76 6.23 -16.69
N SER A 367 -5.56 7.54 -16.77
CA SER A 367 -5.89 8.50 -15.71
C SER A 367 -7.33 9.04 -15.81
N ALA A 368 -7.86 9.21 -17.03
CA ALA A 368 -9.13 9.89 -17.30
C ALA A 368 -10.35 9.27 -16.59
N TYR A 369 -10.37 7.94 -16.41
CA TYR A 369 -11.44 7.22 -15.72
C TYR A 369 -10.99 6.64 -14.36
N TYR A 370 -9.88 7.15 -13.81
CA TYR A 370 -9.37 6.69 -12.52
C TYR A 370 -10.07 7.40 -11.37
N HIS A 371 -10.64 6.61 -10.45
CA HIS A 371 -11.27 7.11 -9.23
C HIS A 371 -10.73 6.34 -8.02
N PRO A 372 -9.83 6.93 -7.20
CA PRO A 372 -9.09 6.22 -6.15
C PRO A 372 -9.96 5.37 -5.21
N MET A 373 -11.12 5.89 -4.79
CA MET A 373 -12.00 5.15 -3.86
C MET A 373 -13.02 4.24 -4.52
N LYS A 374 -13.36 4.45 -5.79
CA LYS A 374 -14.25 3.53 -6.52
C LYS A 374 -13.48 2.35 -7.11
N TRP A 375 -12.16 2.39 -7.07
CA TRP A 375 -11.32 1.32 -7.58
C TRP A 375 -11.54 0.01 -6.80
N LYS A 376 -11.58 -1.12 -7.51
CA LYS A 376 -11.83 -2.45 -6.94
C LYS A 376 -10.88 -3.51 -7.49
N VAL A 377 -10.45 -4.40 -6.59
CA VAL A 377 -9.79 -5.68 -6.89
C VAL A 377 -10.77 -6.70 -7.48
N ILE A 378 -10.24 -7.73 -8.16
CA ILE A 378 -11.00 -8.86 -8.69
C ILE A 378 -11.78 -9.55 -7.57
N PHE A 379 -11.05 -9.99 -6.54
CA PHE A 379 -11.61 -10.63 -5.35
C PHE A 379 -11.47 -9.68 -4.17
N PRO A 380 -12.52 -9.49 -3.36
CA PRO A 380 -12.45 -8.62 -2.19
C PRO A 380 -11.25 -8.95 -1.31
N ASN A 381 -10.57 -7.91 -0.85
CA ASN A 381 -9.42 -8.03 0.02
C ASN A 381 -9.82 -7.48 1.41
N PRO A 382 -9.80 -8.30 2.48
CA PRO A 382 -10.25 -7.88 3.80
C PRO A 382 -9.52 -6.65 4.37
N ALA A 383 -8.24 -6.45 4.05
CA ALA A 383 -7.54 -5.24 4.45
C ALA A 383 -8.06 -4.02 3.68
N PHE A 384 -8.33 -4.16 2.38
CA PHE A 384 -8.84 -3.06 1.55
C PHE A 384 -10.27 -2.67 1.93
N ASP A 385 -11.10 -3.64 2.31
CA ASP A 385 -12.46 -3.38 2.80
C ASP A 385 -12.46 -2.59 4.11
N ASN A 386 -11.36 -2.65 4.87
CA ASN A 386 -11.20 -1.98 6.15
C ASN A 386 -10.39 -0.67 6.09
N THR A 387 -10.01 -0.19 4.90
CA THR A 387 -9.28 1.08 4.72
C THR A 387 -10.11 2.26 5.26
N THR A 388 -9.55 3.00 6.22
CA THR A 388 -10.07 4.29 6.71
C THR A 388 -9.47 5.48 5.96
N ASP A 389 -9.97 6.69 6.21
CA ASP A 389 -9.39 7.91 5.65
C ASP A 389 -7.95 8.14 6.11
N LEU A 390 -7.59 7.72 7.35
CA LEU A 390 -6.22 7.80 7.84
C LEU A 390 -5.30 6.76 7.18
N ASP A 391 -5.80 5.55 6.92
CA ASP A 391 -5.07 4.54 6.15
C ASP A 391 -4.83 5.04 4.71
N GLY A 392 -5.86 5.67 4.13
CA GLY A 392 -5.80 6.29 2.80
C GLY A 392 -4.83 7.46 2.71
N TYR A 393 -4.85 8.35 3.71
CA TYR A 393 -3.91 9.47 3.83
C TYR A 393 -2.46 8.98 3.90
N TRP A 394 -2.19 7.97 4.74
CA TRP A 394 -0.86 7.38 4.84
C TRP A 394 -0.39 6.75 3.52
N GLY A 395 -1.25 5.97 2.85
CA GLY A 395 -0.94 5.41 1.53
C GLY A 395 -0.71 6.48 0.47
N ALA A 396 -1.48 7.57 0.50
CA ALA A 396 -1.32 8.71 -0.40
C ALA A 396 0.02 9.43 -0.18
N LYS A 397 0.50 9.57 1.06
CA LYS A 397 1.84 10.13 1.33
C LYS A 397 2.95 9.30 0.70
N LEU A 398 2.84 7.97 0.70
CA LEU A 398 3.79 7.10 -0.01
C LEU A 398 3.76 7.37 -1.52
N VAL A 399 2.56 7.42 -2.12
CA VAL A 399 2.38 7.69 -3.55
C VAL A 399 2.92 9.08 -3.93
N MET A 400 2.63 10.10 -3.14
CA MET A 400 3.05 11.48 -3.39
C MET A 400 4.53 11.76 -3.08
N SER A 401 5.23 10.82 -2.44
CA SER A 401 6.67 10.99 -2.16
C SER A 401 7.54 10.99 -3.41
N PHE A 402 7.08 10.35 -4.48
CA PHE A 402 7.80 10.23 -5.75
C PHE A 402 7.63 11.46 -6.64
N THR A 403 8.75 12.00 -7.13
CA THR A 403 8.76 13.03 -8.17
C THR A 403 8.64 12.45 -9.57
N ASP A 404 8.31 13.30 -10.54
CA ASP A 404 8.15 12.93 -11.95
C ASP A 404 9.43 12.27 -12.51
N LYS A 405 10.61 12.80 -12.17
CA LYS A 405 11.91 12.25 -12.60
C LYS A 405 12.21 10.88 -12.01
N GLU A 406 11.79 10.64 -10.77
CA GLU A 406 11.96 9.33 -10.12
C GLU A 406 11.03 8.29 -10.75
N ILE A 407 9.79 8.68 -11.07
CA ILE A 407 8.83 7.83 -11.78
C ILE A 407 9.35 7.50 -13.18
N GLU A 408 9.80 8.50 -13.94
CA GLU A 408 10.40 8.34 -15.26
C GLU A 408 11.59 7.36 -15.22
N ALA A 409 12.50 7.53 -14.27
CA ALA A 409 13.65 6.65 -14.11
C ALA A 409 13.26 5.20 -13.76
N MET A 410 12.24 5.00 -12.91
CA MET A 410 11.75 3.65 -12.63
C MET A 410 11.02 3.05 -13.83
N VAL A 411 10.23 3.80 -14.59
CA VAL A 411 9.57 3.32 -15.82
C VAL A 411 10.59 2.92 -16.88
N ALA A 412 11.71 3.62 -16.99
CA ALA A 412 12.78 3.26 -17.92
C ALA A 412 13.34 1.84 -17.67
N THR A 413 13.29 1.35 -16.42
CA THR A 413 13.68 -0.03 -16.08
C THR A 413 12.76 -1.10 -16.68
N GLY A 414 11.57 -0.71 -17.16
CA GLY A 414 10.69 -1.56 -17.93
C GLY A 414 11.15 -1.80 -19.37
N GLU A 415 12.16 -1.07 -19.87
CA GLU A 415 12.79 -1.26 -21.19
C GLU A 415 11.79 -1.47 -22.34
N TYR A 416 10.70 -0.70 -22.39
CA TYR A 416 9.66 -0.91 -23.39
C TYR A 416 10.21 -0.79 -24.82
N PRO A 417 9.87 -1.72 -25.74
CA PRO A 417 10.34 -1.65 -27.12
C PRO A 417 9.92 -0.37 -27.85
N ASN A 418 8.73 0.16 -27.53
CA ASN A 418 8.25 1.43 -28.05
C ASN A 418 8.46 2.55 -27.02
N PRO A 419 9.29 3.58 -27.30
CA PRO A 419 9.51 4.69 -26.37
C PRO A 419 8.24 5.53 -26.13
N GLU A 420 7.32 5.62 -27.09
CA GLU A 420 6.04 6.33 -26.91
C GLU A 420 5.16 5.60 -25.88
N ALA A 421 5.21 4.26 -25.83
CA ALA A 421 4.51 3.47 -24.83
C ALA A 421 5.06 3.71 -23.42
N ALA A 422 6.40 3.83 -23.28
CA ALA A 422 7.03 4.20 -22.01
C ALA A 422 6.60 5.61 -21.56
N ASN A 423 6.62 6.58 -22.48
CA ASN A 423 6.19 7.95 -22.19
C ASN A 423 4.71 8.02 -21.78
N TYR A 424 3.85 7.25 -22.46
CA TYR A 424 2.44 7.11 -22.10
C TYR A 424 2.27 6.56 -20.68
N LEU A 425 3.00 5.49 -20.34
CA LEU A 425 2.94 4.92 -18.99
C LEU A 425 3.43 5.91 -17.93
N THR A 426 4.59 6.54 -18.14
CA THR A 426 5.16 7.54 -17.23
C THR A 426 4.15 8.66 -16.95
N LYS A 427 3.60 9.26 -18.02
CA LYS A 427 2.58 10.30 -17.91
C LYS A 427 1.37 9.82 -17.13
N THR A 428 0.86 8.63 -17.44
CA THR A 428 -0.34 8.08 -16.79
C THR A 428 -0.11 7.78 -15.31
N ILE A 429 1.08 7.28 -14.92
CA ILE A 429 1.45 7.06 -13.52
C ILE A 429 1.50 8.39 -12.76
N ILE A 430 2.11 9.43 -13.35
CA ILE A 430 2.16 10.79 -12.77
C ILE A 430 0.76 11.35 -12.58
N GLU A 431 -0.09 11.32 -13.61
CA GLU A 431 -1.46 11.84 -13.52
C GLU A 431 -2.29 11.11 -12.46
N ARG A 432 -2.16 9.77 -12.38
CA ARG A 432 -2.85 8.99 -11.33
C ARG A 432 -2.28 9.25 -9.94
N ARG A 433 -0.98 9.58 -9.81
CA ARG A 433 -0.37 10.01 -8.54
C ARG A 433 -1.07 11.28 -8.05
N ASP A 434 -1.18 12.27 -8.92
CA ASP A 434 -1.75 13.57 -8.58
C ASP A 434 -3.27 13.48 -8.27
N ILE A 435 -4.01 12.65 -9.02
CA ILE A 435 -5.42 12.33 -8.71
C ILE A 435 -5.54 11.67 -7.32
N THR A 436 -4.62 10.76 -6.98
CA THR A 436 -4.59 10.07 -5.69
C THR A 436 -4.31 11.04 -4.54
N GLY A 437 -3.28 11.87 -4.67
CA GLY A 437 -2.94 12.90 -3.67
C GLY A 437 -4.10 13.86 -3.42
N LYS A 438 -4.66 14.42 -4.50
CA LYS A 438 -5.83 15.32 -4.40
C LYS A 438 -6.99 14.68 -3.65
N TYR A 439 -7.33 13.44 -3.98
CA TYR A 439 -8.48 12.76 -3.37
C TYR A 439 -8.33 12.58 -1.85
N TRP A 440 -7.16 12.14 -1.39
CA TRP A 440 -6.93 11.81 0.01
C TRP A 440 -6.58 13.04 0.87
N PHE A 441 -5.85 14.02 0.31
CA PHE A 441 -5.55 15.29 1.00
C PHE A 441 -6.77 16.21 1.10
N ASP A 442 -7.84 15.95 0.34
CA ASP A 442 -9.14 16.60 0.54
C ASP A 442 -9.95 16.02 1.72
N ARG A 443 -9.59 14.82 2.22
CA ARG A 443 -10.30 14.11 3.29
C ARG A 443 -9.64 14.23 4.64
N VAL A 444 -8.31 14.24 4.65
CA VAL A 444 -7.50 14.41 5.84
C VAL A 444 -6.65 15.64 5.63
N THR A 445 -6.68 16.56 6.59
CA THR A 445 -5.86 17.79 6.55
C THR A 445 -4.38 17.40 6.40
N PRO A 446 -3.72 17.77 5.28
CA PRO A 446 -2.43 17.22 4.90
C PRO A 446 -1.26 17.96 5.58
N ILE A 447 -1.39 18.20 6.89
CA ILE A 447 -0.34 18.79 7.71
C ILE A 447 0.38 17.68 8.48
N ASP A 448 1.71 17.71 8.43
CA ASP A 448 2.56 16.65 8.95
C ASP A 448 3.96 17.15 9.34
N ARG A 449 4.87 16.20 9.66
CA ARG A 449 6.29 16.44 9.94
C ARG A 449 6.53 17.54 10.97
N PHE A 450 5.83 17.44 12.09
CA PHE A 450 5.95 18.40 13.19
C PHE A 450 7.34 18.35 13.81
N THR A 451 7.97 19.51 13.97
CA THR A 451 9.25 19.64 14.70
C THR A 451 9.21 20.81 15.66
N ILE A 452 9.98 20.71 16.74
CA ILE A 452 10.17 21.80 17.69
C ILE A 452 11.59 22.32 17.50
N SER A 453 11.71 23.64 17.32
CA SER A 453 12.98 24.36 17.23
C SER A 453 12.96 25.59 18.14
N GLU A 454 14.11 26.24 18.33
CA GLU A 454 14.22 27.53 19.01
C GLU A 454 14.37 28.66 17.97
N ASP A 455 13.75 29.81 18.25
CA ASP A 455 13.95 31.03 17.46
C ASP A 455 15.16 31.85 17.93
N GLU A 456 15.41 33.00 17.28
CA GLU A 456 16.51 33.91 17.62
C GLU A 456 16.44 34.47 19.05
N HIS A 457 15.26 34.39 19.70
CA HIS A 457 14.99 34.85 21.05
C HIS A 457 14.97 33.72 22.08
N GLN A 458 15.39 32.50 21.70
CA GLN A 458 15.35 31.28 22.53
C GLN A 458 13.92 30.88 22.94
N LEU A 459 12.90 31.32 22.19
CA LEU A 459 11.53 30.84 22.35
C LEU A 459 11.32 29.63 21.46
N GLN A 460 10.55 28.67 21.96
CA GLN A 460 10.27 27.45 21.21
C GLN A 460 9.18 27.67 20.18
N VAL A 461 9.37 27.07 19.01
CA VAL A 461 8.47 27.18 17.86
C VAL A 461 8.14 25.78 17.38
N LEU A 462 6.85 25.49 17.24
CA LEU A 462 6.35 24.30 16.56
C LEU A 462 6.24 24.61 15.07
N THR A 463 7.00 23.90 14.25
CA THR A 463 6.89 23.96 12.79
C THR A 463 6.22 22.71 12.24
N PHE A 464 5.58 22.84 11.07
CA PHE A 464 4.96 21.73 10.36
C PHE A 464 5.15 21.88 8.85
N GLU A 465 5.00 20.78 8.13
CA GLU A 465 4.93 20.76 6.67
C GLU A 465 3.47 20.59 6.22
N ASP A 466 3.06 21.38 5.23
CA ASP A 466 1.86 21.07 4.45
C ASP A 466 2.28 20.19 3.26
N VAL A 467 1.98 18.90 3.38
CA VAL A 467 2.31 17.89 2.37
C VAL A 467 1.60 18.20 1.05
N GLY A 468 0.41 18.81 1.07
CA GLY A 468 -0.32 19.22 -0.12
C GLY A 468 0.39 20.33 -0.89
N THR A 469 1.01 21.30 -0.21
CA THR A 469 1.83 22.33 -0.86
C THR A 469 3.17 21.79 -1.34
N GLU A 470 3.85 20.98 -0.52
CA GLU A 470 5.15 20.37 -0.86
C GLU A 470 5.05 19.48 -2.11
N THR A 471 3.93 18.77 -2.23
CA THR A 471 3.65 17.88 -3.37
C THR A 471 2.90 18.56 -4.51
N LYS A 472 2.72 19.88 -4.45
CA LYS A 472 2.12 20.72 -5.49
C LYS A 472 0.68 20.36 -5.87
N ILE A 473 -0.08 19.74 -4.96
CA ILE A 473 -1.53 19.51 -5.14
C ILE A 473 -2.28 20.86 -5.11
N TYR A 474 -1.77 21.82 -4.35
CA TYR A 474 -2.21 23.21 -4.37
C TYR A 474 -1.05 24.17 -4.07
N HIS A 475 -1.22 25.45 -4.38
CA HIS A 475 -0.18 26.46 -4.19
C HIS A 475 -0.12 26.92 -2.71
N PRO A 476 1.06 27.25 -2.16
CA PRO A 476 1.19 27.80 -0.80
C PRO A 476 0.33 29.05 -0.57
N GLU A 477 0.23 29.93 -1.56
CA GLU A 477 -0.62 31.14 -1.51
C GLU A 477 -2.11 30.84 -1.40
N SER A 478 -2.52 29.60 -1.67
CA SER A 478 -3.90 29.15 -1.52
C SER A 478 -4.18 28.51 -0.17
N ALA A 479 -3.20 28.41 0.73
CA ALA A 479 -3.34 27.79 2.04
C ALA A 479 -3.29 28.84 3.16
N ASP A 480 -4.35 28.87 3.97
CA ASP A 480 -4.46 29.66 5.19
C ASP A 480 -4.49 28.72 6.41
N TYR A 481 -3.72 29.07 7.43
CA TYR A 481 -3.70 28.36 8.70
C TYR A 481 -4.20 29.26 9.84
N ARG A 482 -4.74 28.61 10.86
CA ARG A 482 -4.97 29.22 12.17
C ARG A 482 -4.74 28.17 13.25
N TYR A 483 -4.40 28.61 14.44
CA TYR A 483 -4.18 27.69 15.55
C TYR A 483 -4.80 28.18 16.86
N SER A 484 -5.03 27.26 17.78
CA SER A 484 -5.37 27.55 19.18
C SER A 484 -4.60 26.62 20.10
N ILE A 485 -4.22 27.12 21.27
CA ILE A 485 -3.46 26.37 22.27
C ILE A 485 -4.34 26.11 23.48
N LYS A 486 -4.28 24.89 24.02
CA LYS A 486 -4.83 24.56 25.34
C LYS A 486 -3.75 23.95 26.22
N ARG A 487 -3.81 24.21 27.52
CA ARG A 487 -3.03 23.55 28.55
C ARG A 487 -3.99 22.80 29.48
N ASN A 488 -3.84 21.48 29.59
CA ASN A 488 -4.73 20.60 30.36
C ASN A 488 -6.23 20.83 30.06
N GLY A 489 -6.55 21.09 28.78
CA GLY A 489 -7.91 21.35 28.32
C GLY A 489 -8.41 22.79 28.47
N VAL A 490 -7.66 23.66 29.14
CA VAL A 490 -8.00 25.08 29.30
C VAL A 490 -7.38 25.88 28.15
N PRO A 491 -8.18 26.61 27.35
CA PRO A 491 -7.65 27.49 26.30
C PRO A 491 -6.70 28.54 26.85
N ILE A 492 -5.58 28.74 26.15
CA ILE A 492 -4.62 29.80 26.40
C ILE A 492 -4.75 30.80 25.25
N GLY A 493 -5.34 31.95 25.55
CA GLY A 493 -5.59 32.99 24.57
C GLY A 493 -6.70 32.67 23.58
N GLU A 494 -6.86 33.56 22.60
CA GLU A 494 -7.79 33.39 21.48
C GLU A 494 -7.14 32.62 20.32
N LYS A 495 -7.97 32.20 19.37
CA LYS A 495 -7.51 31.54 18.15
C LYS A 495 -6.71 32.53 17.29
N VAL A 496 -5.50 32.16 16.89
CA VAL A 496 -4.58 33.04 16.16
C VAL A 496 -4.60 32.68 14.68
N TYR A 497 -4.77 33.67 13.81
CA TYR A 497 -4.64 33.51 12.36
C TYR A 497 -3.16 33.58 11.96
N LEU A 498 -2.70 32.57 11.25
CA LEU A 498 -1.31 32.38 10.87
C LEU A 498 -1.07 32.70 9.37
N GLY A 499 -2.13 32.90 8.58
CA GLY A 499 -2.03 33.08 7.13
C GLY A 499 -1.34 31.88 6.49
N GLY A 500 -0.43 32.10 5.53
CA GLY A 500 0.34 31.03 4.89
C GLY A 500 1.59 30.56 5.66
N GLN A 501 1.80 31.00 6.89
CA GLN A 501 2.99 30.60 7.68
C GLN A 501 2.80 29.22 8.30
N THR A 502 3.89 28.47 8.49
CA THR A 502 3.88 27.11 9.05
C THR A 502 4.66 26.97 10.36
N ALA A 503 4.88 28.11 11.04
CA ALA A 503 5.61 28.20 12.29
C ALA A 503 4.70 28.79 13.39
N ILE A 504 4.50 28.05 14.47
CA ILE A 504 3.65 28.42 15.59
C ILE A 504 4.54 28.72 16.81
N PRO A 505 4.61 29.98 17.27
CA PRO A 505 5.32 30.30 18.50
C PRO A 505 4.63 29.63 19.68
N LEU A 506 5.40 28.90 20.48
CA LEU A 506 4.90 28.23 21.68
C LEU A 506 5.03 29.16 22.91
N PRO A 507 4.12 29.05 23.89
CA PRO A 507 4.18 29.86 25.10
C PRO A 507 5.47 29.64 25.89
N ASP A 508 6.06 30.72 26.42
CA ASP A 508 7.24 30.62 27.29
C ASP A 508 6.87 29.92 28.60
N LEU A 509 7.43 28.72 28.79
CA LEU A 509 7.18 27.86 29.95
C LEU A 509 7.57 28.54 31.27
N LYS A 510 8.50 29.52 31.26
CA LYS A 510 8.92 30.27 32.46
C LYS A 510 7.79 31.07 33.10
N ILE A 511 6.73 31.37 32.34
CA ILE A 511 5.58 32.17 32.79
C ILE A 511 4.53 31.29 33.49
N TYR A 512 4.62 29.97 33.33
CA TYR A 512 3.64 29.02 33.81
C TYR A 512 4.16 28.27 35.04
N GLU A 513 3.34 28.18 36.09
CA GLU A 513 3.70 27.34 37.24
C GLU A 513 3.75 25.85 36.81
N PRO A 514 4.80 25.09 37.19
CA PRO A 514 4.88 23.67 36.89
C PRO A 514 3.77 22.90 37.62
N VAL A 515 3.05 22.05 36.90
CA VAL A 515 2.05 21.17 37.52
C VAL A 515 2.76 19.98 38.16
N ARG A 516 3.15 20.09 39.44
CA ARG A 516 3.73 18.96 40.21
C ARG A 516 2.69 17.88 40.46
N ASN A 517 2.92 16.66 39.98
CA ASN A 517 1.98 15.55 40.15
C ASN A 517 2.39 14.55 41.24
N VAL A 518 1.39 14.13 42.04
CA VAL A 518 1.54 13.32 43.27
C VAL A 518 1.51 11.81 43.00
N HIS A 519 1.20 11.34 41.76
CA HIS A 519 0.95 9.90 41.48
C HIS A 519 1.49 9.41 40.11
N GLY A 520 2.62 9.94 39.63
CA GLY A 520 3.49 9.22 38.67
C GLY A 520 3.10 9.17 37.18
N TYR A 521 1.99 9.77 36.72
CA TYR A 521 1.59 9.72 35.29
C TYR A 521 0.92 10.97 34.71
N ARG A 522 0.92 12.11 35.40
CA ARG A 522 0.37 13.34 34.81
C ARG A 522 1.54 14.28 34.50
N SER A 523 1.89 14.40 33.24
CA SER A 523 2.68 15.51 32.72
C SER A 523 1.74 16.66 32.38
N ASP A 524 2.23 17.89 32.49
CA ASP A 524 1.53 19.05 31.97
C ASP A 524 1.39 18.91 30.45
N GLN A 525 0.16 18.84 29.95
CA GLN A 525 -0.11 18.54 28.55
C GLN A 525 -0.64 19.76 27.80
N TRP A 526 -0.07 19.98 26.63
CA TRP A 526 -0.39 21.07 25.73
C TRP A 526 -1.01 20.50 24.45
N GLU A 527 -2.13 21.06 24.01
CA GLU A 527 -2.82 20.72 22.76
C GLU A 527 -2.76 21.94 21.83
N ILE A 528 -2.10 21.80 20.68
CA ILE A 528 -2.11 22.78 19.60
C ILE A 528 -3.07 22.25 18.54
N THR A 529 -4.19 22.93 18.35
CA THR A 529 -5.16 22.62 17.30
C THR A 529 -4.89 23.53 16.11
N ILE A 530 -4.63 22.94 14.94
CA ILE A 530 -4.29 23.63 13.70
C ILE A 530 -5.39 23.36 12.67
N ASP A 531 -5.98 24.41 12.12
CA ASP A 531 -6.96 24.32 11.04
C ASP A 531 -6.31 24.81 9.74
N LEU A 532 -6.67 24.16 8.62
CA LEU A 532 -6.32 24.60 7.27
C LEU A 532 -7.58 25.10 6.55
N ARG A 533 -7.45 26.15 5.75
CA ARG A 533 -8.45 26.54 4.76
C ARG A 533 -7.75 26.79 3.44
N ARG A 534 -8.28 26.19 2.37
CA ARG A 534 -7.77 26.42 1.02
C ARG A 534 -8.63 27.41 0.24
N THR A 535 -8.05 28.16 -0.67
CA THR A 535 -8.81 29.06 -1.58
C THR A 535 -9.90 28.28 -2.30
N GLY A 536 -11.13 28.78 -2.24
CA GLY A 536 -12.31 28.10 -2.79
C GLY A 536 -13.02 27.16 -1.80
N MET A 537 -12.48 26.94 -0.60
CA MET A 537 -13.19 26.28 0.49
C MET A 537 -13.95 27.31 1.34
N ASN A 538 -15.25 27.08 1.56
CA ASN A 538 -16.08 27.95 2.40
C ASN A 538 -15.81 27.76 3.90
N ASN A 539 -15.33 26.58 4.29
CA ASN A 539 -15.11 26.18 5.68
C ASN A 539 -13.64 25.84 5.92
N TRP A 540 -13.23 25.93 7.18
CA TRP A 540 -11.98 25.35 7.67
C TRP A 540 -12.09 23.81 7.66
N SER A 541 -10.97 23.12 7.44
CA SER A 541 -10.89 21.67 7.46
C SER A 541 -11.07 21.09 8.86
N GLU A 542 -11.23 19.77 8.96
CA GLU A 542 -11.10 19.06 10.23
C GLU A 542 -9.70 19.32 10.82
N PRO A 543 -9.59 19.79 12.06
CA PRO A 543 -8.32 20.29 12.57
C PRO A 543 -7.36 19.17 12.97
N VAL A 544 -6.07 19.38 12.75
CA VAL A 544 -5.01 18.53 13.27
C VAL A 544 -4.66 18.97 14.69
N LYS A 545 -4.63 18.03 15.63
CA LYS A 545 -4.25 18.27 17.03
C LYS A 545 -2.87 17.70 17.30
N VAL A 546 -1.96 18.55 17.74
CA VAL A 546 -0.60 18.21 18.15
C VAL A 546 -0.53 18.26 19.67
N TYR A 547 -0.06 17.18 20.29
CA TYR A 547 0.07 17.09 21.74
C TYR A 547 1.54 17.20 22.14
N LEU A 548 1.84 18.11 23.07
CA LEU A 548 3.16 18.31 23.64
C LEU A 548 3.11 18.13 25.16
N ASN A 549 4.24 17.77 25.76
CA ASN A 549 4.46 17.83 27.20
C ASN A 549 5.69 18.68 27.50
N GLU A 550 5.83 19.15 28.73
CA GLU A 550 7.10 19.70 29.21
C GLU A 550 8.17 18.59 29.29
N SER A 551 9.40 18.95 28.91
CA SER A 551 10.58 18.11 28.95
C SER A 551 11.24 18.19 30.32
N ASP A 552 11.38 17.04 30.98
CA ASP A 552 12.03 16.94 32.28
C ASP A 552 13.52 17.35 32.24
N ASP A 553 14.19 17.18 31.09
CA ASP A 553 15.63 17.36 30.95
C ASP A 553 16.05 18.73 30.36
N SER A 554 15.21 19.34 29.51
CA SER A 554 15.58 20.54 28.73
C SER A 554 14.81 21.81 29.08
N GLY A 555 13.78 21.73 29.95
CA GLY A 555 12.91 22.87 30.27
C GLY A 555 12.11 23.38 29.05
N GLY A 556 11.95 22.53 28.04
CA GLY A 556 11.28 22.80 26.77
C GLY A 556 10.06 21.93 26.53
N TYR A 557 9.45 22.00 25.35
CA TYR A 557 8.39 21.12 24.90
C TYR A 557 8.96 19.86 24.24
N ASN A 558 8.32 18.72 24.52
CA ASN A 558 8.51 17.45 23.81
C ASN A 558 7.23 17.08 23.06
N LEU A 559 7.38 16.67 21.81
CA LEU A 559 6.29 16.20 20.97
C LEU A 559 5.84 14.79 21.42
N VAL A 560 4.53 14.63 21.70
CA VAL A 560 3.95 13.39 22.26
C VAL A 560 3.14 12.61 21.23
N GLY A 561 2.45 13.31 20.32
CA GLY A 561 1.68 12.67 19.27
C GLY A 561 0.76 13.63 18.53
N VAL A 562 0.09 13.09 17.51
CA VAL A 562 -0.78 13.82 16.60
C VAL A 562 -2.11 13.09 16.45
N ARG A 563 -3.22 13.83 16.46
CA ARG A 563 -4.55 13.32 16.13
C ARG A 563 -5.14 14.10 14.97
N ARG A 564 -5.69 13.37 14.01
CA ARG A 564 -6.34 13.88 12.80
C ARG A 564 -7.82 13.58 12.83
#